data_AF-A0A7K3H9Z3-F1
#
_entry.id   AF-A0A7K3H9Z3-F1
#
_cell.length_a   1.000
_cell.length_b   1.000
_cell.length_c   1.000
_cell.angle_alpha   90.00
_cell.angle_beta   90.00
_cell.angle_gamma   90.00
#
_symmetry.space_group_name_H-M   'P 1'
#
loop_
_entity.id
_entity.type
_entity.pdbx_description
1 polymer ?
#
loop_
_entity_poly.entity_id
_entity_poly.type
_entity_poly.pdbx_seq_one_letter_code
_entity_poly.pdbx_strand_id
1 'polypeptide(L)' 'GGPALAAEWLRGWVGAAVAQRPELTEPAETYLRRRLESCAAGELRAVVHHSDLLALPVPPAGGTP' A
#
# COMPACT_ATOMS: atom_id res chain seq x y z
N GLY A 1 -15.56 -6.14 6.30
CA GLY A 1 -16.01 -6.06 4.90
C GLY A 1 -15.08 -5.19 4.08
N GLY A 2 -15.25 -5.15 2.75
CA GLY A 2 -14.38 -4.40 1.82
C GLY A 2 -14.08 -2.94 2.21
N PRO A 3 -15.08 -2.13 2.65
CA PRO A 3 -14.84 -0.75 3.07
C PRO A 3 -13.86 -0.60 4.24
N ALA A 4 -13.92 -1.52 5.22
CA ALA A 4 -13.02 -1.50 6.37
C ALA A 4 -11.59 -1.86 5.97
N LEU A 5 -11.42 -2.83 5.05
CA LEU A 5 -10.10 -3.21 4.53
C LEU A 5 -9.47 -2.07 3.71
N ALA A 6 -10.25 -1.40 2.87
CA ALA A 6 -9.77 -0.26 2.10
C ALA A 6 -9.35 0.92 3.00
N ALA A 7 -10.09 1.16 4.10
CA ALA A 7 -9.76 2.20 5.06
C ALA A 7 -8.43 1.92 5.80
N GLU A 8 -8.22 0.68 6.25
CA GLU A 8 -6.95 0.29 6.88
C GLU A 8 -5.78 0.36 5.91
N TRP A 9 -5.97 -0.12 4.67
CA TRP A 9 -4.95 -0.02 3.64
C TRP A 9 -4.59 1.43 3.32
N LEU A 10 -5.57 2.33 3.20
CA LEU A 10 -5.34 3.77 2.98
C LEU A 10 -4.53 4.41 4.11
N ARG A 11 -4.86 4.11 5.37
CA ARG A 11 -4.12 4.64 6.53
C ARG A 11 -2.66 4.21 6.49
N GLY A 12 -2.40 2.92 6.27
CA GLY A 12 -1.03 2.39 6.18
C GLY A 12 -0.26 2.95 4.98
N TRP A 13 -0.90 3.03 3.81
CA TRP A 13 -0.28 3.53 2.59
C TRP A 13 0.07 5.02 2.67
N VAL A 14 -0.85 5.85 3.18
CA VAL A 14 -0.60 7.29 3.38
C VAL A 14 0.48 7.50 4.45
N GLY A 15 0.42 6.75 5.56
CA GLY A 15 1.47 6.80 6.59
C GLY A 15 2.85 6.46 6.03
N ALA A 16 2.96 5.43 5.18
CA ALA A 16 4.20 5.07 4.51
C ALA A 16 4.68 6.16 3.55
N ALA A 17 3.76 6.80 2.80
CA ALA A 17 4.12 7.89 1.89
C ALA A 17 4.69 9.10 2.65
N VAL A 18 4.10 9.48 3.79
CA VAL A 18 4.61 10.56 4.65
C VAL A 18 5.93 10.18 5.30
N ALA A 19 6.08 8.92 5.75
CA ALA A 19 7.34 8.44 6.31
C ALA A 19 8.51 8.52 5.30
N GLN A 20 8.24 8.27 4.02
CA GLN A 20 9.23 8.42 2.94
C GLN A 20 9.44 9.89 2.54
N ARG A 21 8.40 10.72 2.63
CA ARG A 21 8.39 12.11 2.17
C ARG A 21 7.65 13.01 3.17
N PRO A 22 8.34 13.50 4.23
CA PRO A 22 7.71 14.26 5.31
C PRO A 22 7.00 15.54 4.85
N GLU A 23 7.42 16.14 3.74
CA GLU A 23 6.78 17.32 3.14
C GLU A 23 5.34 17.07 2.68
N LEU A 24 4.91 15.80 2.60
CA LEU A 24 3.54 15.43 2.26
C LEU A 24 2.56 15.47 3.44
N THR A 25 3.00 15.72 4.67
CA THR A 25 2.14 15.63 5.88
C THR A 25 0.82 16.40 5.74
N GLU A 26 0.90 17.71 5.48
CA GLU A 26 -0.28 18.59 5.32
C GLU A 26 -1.22 18.15 4.18
N PRO A 27 -0.76 17.96 2.93
CA PRO A 27 -1.64 17.50 1.86
C PRO A 27 -2.16 16.07 2.08
N ALA A 28 -1.42 15.22 2.80
CA ALA A 28 -1.80 13.84 3.07
C ALA A 28 -2.99 13.73 4.03
N GLU A 29 -3.07 14.57 5.06
CA GLU A 29 -4.20 14.57 6.00
C GLU A 29 -5.54 14.87 5.29
N THR A 30 -5.53 15.93 4.48
CA THR A 30 -6.72 16.32 3.70
C THR A 30 -7.12 15.23 2.72
N TYR A 31 -6.14 14.62 2.04
CA TYR A 31 -6.39 13.49 1.15
C TYR A 31 -7.00 12.28 1.88
N LEU A 32 -6.41 11.89 3.01
CA LEU A 32 -6.81 10.70 3.76
C LEU A 32 -8.24 10.83 4.29
N ARG A 33 -8.58 11.98 4.88
CA ARG A 33 -9.94 12.27 5.35
C ARG A 33 -10.98 12.07 4.25
N ARG A 34 -10.79 12.74 3.09
CA ARG A 34 -11.71 12.63 1.95
C ARG A 34 -11.87 11.19 1.47
N ARG A 35 -10.79 10.41 1.42
CA ARG A 35 -10.86 9.02 0.95
C ARG A 35 -11.55 8.09 1.96
N LEU A 36 -11.38 8.32 3.26
CA LEU A 36 -12.07 7.56 4.30
C LEU A 36 -13.59 7.81 4.27
N GLU A 37 -14.01 9.04 3.99
CA GLU A 37 -15.42 9.38 3.76
C GLU A 37 -15.99 8.61 2.55
N SER A 38 -15.28 8.60 1.41
CA SER A 38 -15.68 7.79 0.25
C SER A 38 -15.70 6.27 0.54
N CYS A 39 -14.80 5.76 1.39
CA CYS A 39 -14.86 4.36 1.84
C CYS A 39 -16.13 4.10 2.64
N ALA A 40 -16.46 4.96 3.61
CA ALA A 40 -17.65 4.83 4.45
C ALA A 40 -18.95 4.91 3.63
N ALA A 41 -18.98 5.74 2.58
CA ALA A 41 -20.09 5.86 1.64
C ALA A 41 -20.17 4.69 0.64
N GLY A 42 -19.17 3.79 0.58
CA GLY A 42 -19.13 2.69 -0.39
C GLY A 42 -18.78 3.13 -1.82
N GLU A 43 -18.29 4.36 -1.99
CA GLU A 43 -17.95 4.96 -3.28
C GLU A 43 -16.52 4.65 -3.73
N LEU A 44 -15.69 4.11 -2.83
CA LEU A 44 -14.30 3.79 -3.12
C LEU A 44 -14.12 2.29 -3.44
N ARG A 45 -13.48 2.02 -4.57
CA ARG A 45 -13.01 0.68 -4.97
C ARG A 45 -11.51 0.70 -5.19
N ALA A 46 -10.83 -0.33 -4.68
CA ALA A 46 -9.42 -0.57 -4.94
C ALA A 46 -9.25 -1.82 -5.81
N VAL A 47 -8.26 -1.79 -6.71
CA VAL A 47 -7.80 -2.95 -7.48
C VAL A 47 -6.36 -3.20 -7.07
N VAL A 48 -6.08 -4.41 -6.59
CA VAL A 48 -4.73 -4.81 -6.19
C VAL A 48 -4.20 -5.80 -7.22
N HIS A 49 -3.24 -5.35 -8.00
CA HIS A 49 -2.45 -6.23 -8.86
C HIS A 49 -1.38 -6.90 -8.00
N HIS A 50 -1.25 -8.22 -8.13
CA HIS A 50 -0.12 -8.95 -7.58
C HIS A 50 0.79 -9.38 -8.72
N SER A 51 2.08 -9.38 -8.45
CA SER A 51 3.08 -10.01 -9.30
C SER A 51 3.83 -11.00 -8.43
N ASP A 52 3.75 -12.27 -8.79
CA ASP A 52 4.41 -13.32 -8.04
C ASP A 52 5.90 -13.32 -8.37
N LEU A 53 6.73 -13.41 -7.33
CA LEU A 53 8.18 -13.47 -7.45
C LEU A 53 8.66 -14.83 -6.95
N LEU A 54 9.42 -15.53 -7.79
CA LEU A 54 10.11 -16.75 -7.40
C LEU A 54 11.48 -16.38 -6.81
N ALA A 55 11.64 -16.56 -5.50
CA ALA A 55 12.94 -16.46 -4.85
C ALA A 55 13.74 -17.76 -5.12
N LEU A 56 14.83 -17.65 -5.87
CA LEU A 56 15.77 -18.74 -6.08
C LEU A 56 16.92 -18.64 -5.07
N PRO A 57 17.39 -19.76 -4.49
CA PRO A 57 18.58 -19.75 -3.66
C PRO A 57 19.79 -19.31 -4.49
N VAL A 58 20.73 -18.61 -3.87
CA VAL A 58 22.04 -18.33 -4.48
C VAL A 58 22.71 -19.68 -4.82
N PRO A 59 23.24 -19.86 -6.05
CA PRO A 59 23.96 -21.07 -6.41
C PRO A 59 25.12 -21.29 -5.43
N PRO A 60 25.38 -22.54 -4.98
CA PRO A 60 26.52 -22.80 -4.12
C PRO A 60 27.81 -22.35 -4.82
N ALA A 61 28.68 -21.65 -4.08
CA ALA A 61 29.98 -21.23 -4.58
C ALA A 61 30.81 -22.49 -4.90
N GLY A 62 30.91 -22.86 -6.17
CA GLY A 62 31.80 -23.93 -6.65
C GLY A 62 31.17 -25.12 -7.36
N GLY A 63 29.93 -25.04 -7.85
CA GLY A 63 29.41 -26.08 -8.75
C GLY A 63 29.91 -25.90 -10.18
N THR A 64 30.99 -26.58 -10.57
CA THR A 64 31.25 -26.89 -12.00
C THR A 64 30.11 -27.75 -12.55
N PRO A 65 29.70 -27.55 -13.83
CA PRO A 65 28.63 -28.32 -14.46
C PRO A 65 28.94 -29.83 -14.54
#